data_AF-A0A348VRC4-F1
#
_entry.id   AF-A0A348VRC4-F1
#
_cell.length_a   1.000
_cell.length_b   1.000
_cell.length_c   1.000
_cell.angle_alpha   90.00
_cell.angle_beta   90.00
_cell.angle_gamma   90.00
#
_symmetry.space_group_name_H-M   'P 1'
#
loop_
_entity.id
_entity.type
_entity.pdbx_description
1 polymer ?
#
loop_
_entity_poly.entity_id
_entity_poly.type
_entity_poly.pdbx_seq_one_letter_code
_entity_poly.pdbx_strand_id
1 'polypeptide(L)'
;CHAGSTPLKPLSPGFPIERAVNSVNTRLEFNTLNPSYHPVVSYGKNSDVPSLPSTLAPIEWNLSTSSIIYCTDCHDSDETVTLGGAGPRGPHGSLYSPLLREAYETTDNTAESASNYALCYRCHDRTSILSDISFQRNLTAGRGGHSLHLGPLVNAPCSACHDPHGVVDNGMSGSHTHLINFDITIATTISPNLYPFFTDTGGRSGSCMLVCHGISHSGYSYP
;
A
#
# COMPACT_ATOMS: atom_id res chain seq x y z
N CYS A 1 7.31 5.72 17.28
CA CYS A 1 6.30 4.99 16.47
C CYS A 1 5.28 4.37 17.40
N HIS A 2 4.02 4.29 16.98
CA HIS A 2 2.83 3.98 17.78
C HIS A 2 2.83 2.54 18.33
N ALA A 3 3.77 2.22 19.21
CA ALA A 3 3.88 0.93 19.86
C ALA A 3 2.91 0.89 21.05
N GLY A 4 1.80 0.18 20.89
CA GLY A 4 0.77 0.06 21.93
C GLY A 4 -0.61 -0.23 21.35
N SER A 5 -1.53 -0.66 22.20
CA SER A 5 -2.94 -0.92 21.84
C SER A 5 -3.83 0.33 21.92
N THR A 6 -3.29 1.47 22.36
CA THR A 6 -4.01 2.73 22.47
C THR A 6 -3.75 3.60 21.25
N PRO A 7 -4.77 3.89 20.41
CA PRO A 7 -4.66 4.92 19.39
C PRO A 7 -4.25 6.24 20.05
N LEU A 8 -3.15 6.86 19.60
CA LEU A 8 -2.72 8.15 20.14
C LEU A 8 -3.59 9.30 19.58
N LYS A 9 -4.87 9.37 20.00
CA LYS A 9 -5.78 10.54 19.95
C LYS A 9 -6.07 11.20 18.57
N PRO A 10 -7.12 12.06 18.50
CA PRO A 10 -8.30 11.75 17.70
C PRO A 10 -7.97 11.54 16.22
N LEU A 11 -8.40 10.37 15.77
CA LEU A 11 -8.54 9.95 14.40
C LEU A 11 -9.09 11.09 13.52
N SER A 12 -8.29 11.56 12.56
CA SER A 12 -8.84 12.32 11.44
C SER A 12 -9.92 11.46 10.75
N PRO A 13 -11.02 12.04 10.24
CA PRO A 13 -12.00 11.27 9.48
C PRO A 13 -11.29 10.46 8.37
N GLY A 14 -11.48 9.14 8.36
CA GLY A 14 -10.81 8.23 7.43
C GLY A 14 -9.46 7.65 7.87
N PHE A 15 -8.97 7.98 9.08
CA PHE A 15 -7.76 7.37 9.65
C PHE A 15 -7.98 6.79 11.05
N PRO A 16 -7.43 5.60 11.39
CA PRO A 16 -6.83 4.68 10.45
C PRO A 16 -7.88 4.22 9.44
N ILE A 17 -7.41 3.88 8.24
CA ILE A 17 -8.24 3.20 7.24
C ILE A 17 -8.86 1.96 7.89
N GLU A 18 -10.15 1.73 7.68
CA GLU A 18 -10.82 0.56 8.25
C GLU A 18 -10.41 -0.68 7.45
N ARG A 19 -9.47 -1.45 8.00
CA ARG A 19 -8.90 -2.63 7.36
C ARG A 19 -9.66 -3.91 7.73
N ALA A 20 -9.63 -4.90 6.84
CA ALA A 20 -10.11 -6.25 7.14
C ALA A 20 -9.37 -6.87 8.35
N VAL A 21 -8.03 -6.70 8.39
CA VAL A 21 -7.23 -6.89 9.59
C VAL A 21 -6.87 -5.53 10.17
N ASN A 22 -7.61 -5.11 11.19
CA ASN A 22 -7.38 -3.84 11.85
C ASN A 22 -6.36 -3.98 12.99
N SER A 23 -5.12 -3.57 12.73
CA SER A 23 -4.10 -3.34 13.75
C SER A 23 -3.83 -1.83 13.83
N VAL A 24 -3.68 -1.34 15.06
CA VAL A 24 -3.23 0.04 15.34
C VAL A 24 -1.89 0.06 16.08
N ASN A 25 -1.29 -1.12 16.26
CA ASN A 25 -0.03 -1.27 16.97
C ASN A 25 1.07 -1.51 15.95
N THR A 26 1.82 -0.46 15.63
CA THR A 26 2.88 -0.49 14.63
C THR A 26 3.96 -1.54 14.93
N ARG A 27 4.17 -1.89 16.20
CA ARG A 27 5.09 -2.99 16.57
C ARG A 27 4.61 -4.35 16.05
N LEU A 28 3.29 -4.57 16.05
CA LEU A 28 2.70 -5.81 15.54
C LEU A 28 2.65 -5.82 14.02
N GLU A 29 2.33 -4.69 13.38
CA GLU A 29 2.35 -4.54 11.90
C GLU A 29 3.71 -4.88 11.29
N PHE A 30 4.80 -4.39 11.90
CA PHE A 30 6.16 -4.66 11.43
C PHE A 30 6.79 -5.94 11.99
N ASN A 31 6.02 -6.84 12.63
CA ASN A 31 6.59 -8.10 13.12
C ASN A 31 7.14 -8.92 11.95
N THR A 32 8.40 -9.36 12.03
CA THR A 32 9.08 -10.11 10.95
C THR A 32 8.49 -11.51 10.70
N LEU A 33 7.59 -11.97 11.56
CA LEU A 33 6.80 -13.18 11.35
C LEU A 33 5.55 -12.95 10.49
N ASN A 34 5.17 -11.70 10.23
CA ASN A 34 4.02 -11.38 9.39
C ASN A 34 4.26 -11.78 7.92
N PRO A 35 3.20 -12.11 7.15
CA PRO A 35 3.29 -12.44 5.72
C PRO A 35 3.87 -11.31 4.88
N SER A 36 3.62 -10.06 5.26
CA SER A 36 4.19 -8.88 4.60
C SER A 36 4.36 -7.71 5.55
N TYR A 37 5.35 -6.87 5.24
CA TYR A 37 5.65 -5.61 5.89
C TYR A 37 6.62 -4.81 5.01
N HIS A 38 6.55 -3.48 5.07
CA HIS A 38 7.61 -2.63 4.55
C HIS A 38 8.89 -2.78 5.38
N PRO A 39 10.08 -2.65 4.76
CA PRO A 39 11.34 -3.08 5.37
C PRO A 39 11.89 -2.06 6.38
N VAL A 40 11.17 -1.82 7.47
CA VAL A 40 11.57 -0.88 8.53
C VAL A 40 12.41 -1.54 9.62
N VAL A 41 12.11 -2.79 9.96
CA VAL A 41 12.81 -3.54 11.02
C VAL A 41 13.68 -4.68 10.49
N SER A 42 13.44 -5.12 9.26
CA SER A 42 14.16 -6.19 8.56
C SER A 42 13.86 -6.10 7.07
N TYR A 43 14.60 -6.84 6.24
CA TYR A 43 14.33 -6.90 4.81
C TYR A 43 12.91 -7.39 4.54
N GLY A 44 12.31 -6.88 3.47
CA GLY A 44 10.97 -7.27 3.05
C GLY A 44 10.91 -8.76 2.72
N LYS A 45 9.74 -9.37 2.90
CA LYS A 45 9.54 -10.80 2.60
C LYS A 45 9.61 -11.11 1.11
N ASN A 46 9.23 -10.15 0.27
CA ASN A 46 9.14 -10.35 -1.16
C ASN A 46 10.50 -10.13 -1.84
N SER A 47 10.98 -11.15 -2.54
CA SER A 47 12.23 -11.10 -3.31
C SER A 47 12.05 -10.53 -4.72
N ASP A 48 10.82 -10.39 -5.22
CA ASP A 48 10.51 -9.80 -6.53
C ASP A 48 9.61 -8.56 -6.36
N VAL A 49 10.20 -7.38 -6.46
CA VAL A 49 9.47 -6.09 -6.40
C VAL A 49 9.82 -5.27 -7.65
N PRO A 50 9.17 -5.53 -8.80
CA PRO A 50 9.56 -4.96 -10.10
C PRO A 50 9.42 -3.44 -10.22
N SER A 51 8.73 -2.81 -9.27
CA SER A 51 8.63 -1.35 -9.19
C SER A 51 9.76 -0.73 -8.38
N LEU A 52 10.72 -1.48 -7.84
CA LEU A 52 11.91 -0.91 -7.21
C LEU A 52 13.11 -0.93 -8.18
N PRO A 53 13.92 0.15 -8.26
CA PRO A 53 13.71 1.47 -7.66
C PRO A 53 12.72 2.34 -8.47
N SER A 54 12.19 3.39 -7.86
CA SER A 54 11.48 4.44 -8.60
C SER A 54 12.42 5.32 -9.40
N THR A 55 12.03 5.65 -10.64
CA THR A 55 12.70 6.66 -11.46
C THR A 55 12.50 8.09 -10.95
N LEU A 56 11.56 8.31 -10.02
CA LEU A 56 11.33 9.61 -9.38
C LEU A 56 12.21 9.82 -8.13
N ALA A 57 12.84 8.77 -7.62
CA ALA A 57 13.74 8.85 -6.49
C ALA A 57 15.07 9.53 -6.88
N PRO A 58 15.70 10.31 -5.99
CA PRO A 58 17.10 10.69 -6.16
C PRO A 58 17.99 9.46 -6.37
N ILE A 59 19.11 9.59 -7.09
CA ILE A 59 20.00 8.45 -7.37
C ILE A 59 20.56 7.81 -6.09
N GLU A 60 20.72 8.60 -5.02
CA GLU A 60 21.13 8.15 -3.68
C GLU A 60 20.05 7.28 -2.98
N TRP A 61 18.83 7.29 -3.52
CA TRP A 61 17.65 6.55 -3.08
C TRP A 61 17.34 5.37 -4.01
N ASN A 62 18.39 4.72 -4.51
CA ASN A 62 18.30 3.53 -5.36
C ASN A 62 17.98 2.28 -4.54
N LEU A 63 16.71 2.14 -4.16
CA LEU A 63 16.22 1.03 -3.34
C LEU A 63 16.17 -0.30 -4.10
N SER A 64 16.39 -1.38 -3.34
CA SER A 64 16.26 -2.77 -3.78
C SER A 64 15.53 -3.61 -2.72
N THR A 65 15.26 -4.88 -3.02
CA THR A 65 14.65 -5.83 -2.05
C THR A 65 15.53 -6.12 -0.83
N SER A 66 16.82 -5.76 -0.88
CA SER A 66 17.76 -5.83 0.25
C SER A 66 17.94 -4.48 0.96
N SER A 67 17.08 -3.50 0.71
CA SER A 67 17.15 -2.19 1.39
C SER A 67 16.30 -2.19 2.66
N ILE A 68 16.75 -1.41 3.65
CA ILE A 68 15.97 -1.03 4.83
C ILE A 68 15.60 0.43 4.68
N ILE A 69 14.34 0.76 5.00
CA ILE A 69 13.85 2.14 5.08
C ILE A 69 13.58 2.49 6.55
N TYR A 70 13.42 3.77 6.83
CA TYR A 70 13.14 4.31 8.15
C TYR A 70 11.76 4.95 8.18
N CYS A 71 11.22 5.13 9.38
CA CYS A 71 9.92 5.78 9.55
C CYS A 71 9.90 7.18 8.92
N THR A 72 11.02 7.91 8.97
CA THR A 72 11.21 9.23 8.35
C THR A 72 11.27 9.21 6.83
N ASP A 73 11.22 8.05 6.22
CA ASP A 73 11.16 7.95 4.77
C ASP A 73 9.73 8.02 4.26
N CYS A 74 8.76 7.86 5.15
CA CYS A 74 7.35 8.16 4.92
C CYS A 74 6.83 9.30 5.80
N HIS A 75 7.28 9.37 7.05
CA HIS A 75 6.86 10.35 8.06
C HIS A 75 7.94 11.39 8.36
N ASP A 76 8.02 12.40 7.50
CA ASP A 76 8.96 13.52 7.59
C ASP A 76 8.22 14.83 7.29
N SER A 77 8.92 15.96 7.41
CA SER A 77 8.43 17.24 6.91
C SER A 77 8.32 17.19 5.37
N ASP A 78 7.31 17.85 4.82
CA ASP A 78 7.16 18.05 3.38
C ASP A 78 8.07 19.15 2.83
N GLU A 79 8.73 19.92 3.71
CA GLU A 79 9.66 20.99 3.35
C GLU A 79 11.14 20.55 3.38
N THR A 80 11.44 19.25 3.50
CA THR A 80 12.85 18.80 3.61
C THR A 80 13.66 19.14 2.36
N VAL A 81 14.96 19.37 2.55
CA VAL A 81 15.92 19.56 1.45
C VAL A 81 15.91 18.42 0.43
N THR A 82 15.61 17.19 0.87
CA THR A 82 15.53 16.01 -0.02
C THR A 82 14.29 15.99 -0.91
N LEU A 83 13.29 16.83 -0.60
CA LEU A 83 12.11 17.08 -1.44
C LEU A 83 12.20 18.43 -2.18
N GLY A 84 13.36 19.11 -2.12
CA GLY A 84 13.57 20.41 -2.75
C GLY A 84 13.15 21.61 -1.92
N GLY A 85 12.78 21.42 -0.64
CA GLY A 85 12.48 22.50 0.30
C GLY A 85 13.72 23.02 1.06
N ALA A 86 13.47 23.82 2.10
CA ALA A 86 14.51 24.41 2.96
C ALA A 86 14.32 24.09 4.46
N GLY A 87 13.29 23.32 4.81
CA GLY A 87 12.93 22.95 6.17
C GLY A 87 13.80 21.81 6.73
N PRO A 88 13.83 21.66 8.07
CA PRO A 88 14.53 20.57 8.74
C PRO A 88 13.86 19.22 8.49
N ARG A 89 14.59 18.12 8.71
CA ARG A 89 14.00 16.78 8.84
C ARG A 89 13.36 16.61 10.22
N GLY A 90 12.26 15.88 10.28
CA GLY A 90 11.55 15.48 11.48
C GLY A 90 10.06 15.21 11.20
N PRO A 91 9.37 14.47 12.08
CA PRO A 91 7.96 14.11 11.91
C PRO A 91 7.00 15.30 12.14
N HIS A 92 7.49 16.53 12.24
CA HIS A 92 6.67 17.73 12.42
C HIS A 92 6.82 18.65 11.21
N GLY A 93 5.77 19.41 10.90
CA GLY A 93 5.79 20.34 9.76
C GLY A 93 5.61 19.63 8.43
N SER A 94 4.63 18.73 8.38
CA SER A 94 4.07 18.24 7.12
C SER A 94 2.62 18.71 7.01
N LEU A 95 2.23 19.15 5.81
CA LEU A 95 0.84 19.45 5.45
C LEU A 95 0.01 18.19 5.13
N TYR A 96 0.66 17.05 4.92
CA TYR A 96 -0.01 15.78 4.58
C TYR A 96 -0.28 14.96 5.84
N SER A 97 -1.56 14.68 6.14
CA SER A 97 -1.94 13.86 7.30
C SER A 97 -1.56 12.38 7.10
N PRO A 98 -1.16 11.64 8.15
CA PRO A 98 -0.96 12.08 9.53
C PRO A 98 0.51 12.45 9.82
N LEU A 99 1.09 13.37 9.06
CA LEU A 99 2.53 13.75 9.02
C LEU A 99 3.33 12.90 8.02
N LEU A 100 2.82 12.82 6.78
CA LEU A 100 3.49 12.17 5.66
C LEU A 100 4.38 13.18 4.93
N ARG A 101 5.56 12.77 4.48
CA ARG A 101 6.48 13.70 3.80
C ARG A 101 6.00 14.15 2.41
N GLU A 102 5.10 13.38 1.81
CA GLU A 102 4.55 13.59 0.48
C GLU A 102 3.07 13.16 0.46
N ALA A 103 2.32 13.61 -0.54
CA ALA A 103 0.91 13.30 -0.68
C ALA A 103 0.66 11.79 -0.84
N TYR A 104 -0.37 11.32 -0.14
CA TYR A 104 -0.94 9.98 -0.25
C TYR A 104 -2.45 10.06 -0.05
N GLU A 105 -3.17 10.20 -1.16
CA GLU A 105 -4.63 10.25 -1.14
C GLU A 105 -5.21 8.84 -0.90
N THR A 106 -6.17 8.76 0.02
CA THR A 106 -6.81 7.49 0.39
C THR A 106 -8.32 7.49 0.16
N THR A 107 -8.86 8.62 -0.28
CA THR A 107 -10.29 8.76 -0.58
C THR A 107 -10.63 7.95 -1.82
N ASP A 108 -11.70 7.15 -1.75
CA ASP A 108 -12.18 6.39 -2.89
C ASP A 108 -12.53 7.30 -4.08
N ASN A 109 -12.37 6.78 -5.30
CA ASN A 109 -12.54 7.50 -6.56
C ASN A 109 -11.53 8.65 -6.80
N THR A 110 -10.44 8.71 -6.05
CA THR A 110 -9.35 9.65 -6.33
C THR A 110 -8.63 9.26 -7.61
N ALA A 111 -8.58 10.18 -8.57
CA ALA A 111 -7.88 9.95 -9.83
C ALA A 111 -6.39 9.66 -9.59
N GLU A 112 -5.86 8.64 -10.26
CA GLU A 112 -4.44 8.35 -10.21
C GLU A 112 -3.63 9.49 -10.83
N SER A 113 -2.63 9.95 -10.09
CA SER A 113 -1.62 10.87 -10.58
C SER A 113 -0.32 10.73 -9.80
N ALA A 114 0.79 11.17 -10.41
CA ALA A 114 2.09 11.21 -9.75
C ALA A 114 2.07 12.06 -8.46
N SER A 115 1.22 13.10 -8.39
CA SER A 115 1.08 13.94 -7.20
C SER A 115 0.22 13.28 -6.12
N ASN A 116 -0.92 12.68 -6.45
CA ASN A 116 -1.84 12.13 -5.44
C ASN A 116 -1.23 10.94 -4.69
N TYR A 117 -0.33 10.20 -5.33
CA TYR A 117 0.37 9.05 -4.74
C TYR A 117 1.88 9.25 -4.69
N ALA A 118 2.33 10.50 -4.58
CA ALA A 118 3.74 10.89 -4.58
C ALA A 118 4.56 10.09 -3.54
N LEU A 119 3.99 9.86 -2.35
CA LEU A 119 4.63 9.09 -1.30
C LEU A 119 4.98 7.65 -1.73
N CYS A 120 4.03 6.95 -2.36
CA CYS A 120 4.23 5.59 -2.84
C CYS A 120 5.21 5.59 -4.02
N TYR A 121 5.04 6.55 -4.94
CA TYR A 121 5.86 6.68 -6.13
C TYR A 121 7.28 7.16 -5.86
N ARG A 122 7.57 7.67 -4.66
CA ARG A 122 8.94 7.95 -4.22
C ARG A 122 9.80 6.70 -4.20
N CYS A 123 9.22 5.56 -3.83
CA CYS A 123 9.94 4.29 -3.75
C CYS A 123 9.60 3.37 -4.92
N HIS A 124 8.33 3.29 -5.29
CA HIS A 124 7.84 2.41 -6.35
C HIS A 124 7.66 3.13 -7.69
N ASP A 125 8.30 2.65 -8.74
CA ASP A 125 8.21 3.20 -10.08
C ASP A 125 6.77 3.17 -10.62
N ARG A 126 6.25 4.37 -10.90
CA ARG A 126 4.91 4.58 -11.44
C ARG A 126 4.72 3.88 -12.78
N THR A 127 5.73 3.91 -13.66
CA THR A 127 5.62 3.29 -14.99
C THR A 127 5.52 1.78 -14.87
N SER A 128 6.30 1.16 -13.98
CA SER A 128 6.24 -0.27 -13.66
C SER A 128 4.86 -0.68 -13.14
N ILE A 129 4.30 0.10 -12.19
CA ILE A 129 2.97 -0.15 -11.64
C ILE A 129 1.89 -0.04 -12.72
N LEU A 130 1.85 1.06 -13.48
CA LEU A 130 0.82 1.31 -14.48
C LEU A 130 0.95 0.45 -15.75
N SER A 131 2.11 -0.16 -15.96
CA SER A 131 2.32 -1.17 -17.02
C SER A 131 1.93 -2.58 -16.55
N ASP A 132 1.32 -2.70 -15.37
CA ASP A 132 0.88 -3.96 -14.78
C ASP A 132 2.04 -4.97 -14.55
N ILE A 133 3.28 -4.55 -14.33
CA ILE A 133 4.41 -5.51 -14.32
C ILE A 133 4.27 -6.59 -13.23
N SER A 134 3.72 -6.23 -12.06
CA SER A 134 3.57 -7.11 -10.89
C SER A 134 2.16 -7.66 -10.67
N PHE A 135 1.14 -7.10 -11.31
CA PHE A 135 -0.25 -7.52 -11.16
C PHE A 135 -0.96 -7.33 -12.50
N GLN A 136 -1.30 -8.43 -13.16
CA GLN A 136 -1.97 -8.46 -14.46
C GLN A 136 -3.27 -9.27 -14.37
N ARG A 137 -4.28 -8.88 -15.15
CA ARG A 137 -5.48 -9.73 -15.33
C ARG A 137 -5.34 -10.70 -16.50
N ASN A 138 -4.49 -10.37 -17.47
CA ASN A 138 -4.23 -11.16 -18.65
C ASN A 138 -2.73 -11.04 -18.97
N LEU A 139 -2.17 -12.00 -19.71
CA LEU A 139 -0.77 -12.08 -20.15
C LEU A 139 -0.32 -10.92 -21.07
N THR A 140 -1.12 -9.86 -21.21
CA THR A 140 -0.82 -8.65 -21.98
C THR A 140 -0.84 -7.46 -21.02
N ALA A 141 0.30 -6.76 -20.93
CA ALA A 141 0.45 -5.55 -20.13
C ALA A 141 -0.62 -4.48 -20.44
N GLY A 142 -1.11 -3.78 -19.41
CA GLY A 142 -2.04 -2.66 -19.54
C GLY A 142 -3.49 -3.01 -19.85
N ARG A 143 -3.96 -4.21 -19.45
CA ARG A 143 -5.30 -4.72 -19.81
C ARG A 143 -6.16 -5.24 -18.65
N GLY A 144 -5.85 -4.86 -17.40
CA GLY A 144 -6.78 -5.18 -16.32
C GLY A 144 -6.20 -5.35 -14.93
N GLY A 145 -4.91 -5.11 -14.74
CA GLY A 145 -4.25 -5.16 -13.44
C GLY A 145 -4.37 -3.84 -12.69
N HIS A 146 -3.23 -3.32 -12.22
CA HIS A 146 -3.13 -1.99 -11.61
C HIS A 146 -3.70 -0.90 -12.53
N SER A 147 -3.39 -0.93 -13.82
CA SER A 147 -3.82 0.04 -14.84
C SER A 147 -5.34 0.23 -14.90
N LEU A 148 -6.11 -0.84 -14.66
CA LEU A 148 -7.56 -0.79 -14.63
C LEU A 148 -8.09 -0.28 -13.30
N HIS A 149 -7.54 -0.76 -12.18
CA HIS A 149 -8.01 -0.39 -10.85
C HIS A 149 -7.62 1.03 -10.46
N LEU A 150 -6.41 1.47 -10.81
CA LEU A 150 -5.95 2.84 -10.59
C LEU A 150 -6.50 3.79 -11.67
N GLY A 151 -6.83 3.28 -12.85
CA GLY A 151 -7.31 4.06 -13.98
C GLY A 151 -8.73 4.62 -13.78
N PRO A 152 -9.17 5.51 -14.69
CA PRO A 152 -10.41 6.29 -14.55
C PRO A 152 -11.70 5.46 -14.55
N LEU A 153 -11.62 4.16 -14.87
CA LEU A 153 -12.77 3.25 -14.81
C LEU A 153 -13.14 2.88 -13.38
N VAL A 154 -12.17 2.91 -12.46
CA VAL A 154 -12.35 2.46 -11.08
C VAL A 154 -11.85 3.53 -10.10
N ASN A 155 -10.69 4.14 -10.34
CA ASN A 155 -10.04 5.12 -9.46
C ASN A 155 -9.92 4.63 -8.00
N ALA A 156 -9.56 3.35 -7.83
CA ALA A 156 -9.27 2.82 -6.51
C ALA A 156 -7.92 3.38 -6.02
N PRO A 157 -7.85 3.97 -4.83
CA PRO A 157 -6.58 4.39 -4.25
C PRO A 157 -5.71 3.19 -3.85
N CYS A 158 -4.40 3.36 -3.71
CA CYS A 158 -3.52 2.27 -3.26
C CYS A 158 -3.97 1.70 -1.91
N SER A 159 -4.54 2.57 -1.05
CA SER A 159 -5.14 2.21 0.23
C SER A 159 -6.31 1.24 0.11
N ALA A 160 -7.01 1.15 -1.02
CA ALA A 160 -8.12 0.21 -1.16
C ALA A 160 -7.66 -1.25 -0.97
N CYS A 161 -6.41 -1.55 -1.33
CA CYS A 161 -5.84 -2.89 -1.28
C CYS A 161 -4.65 -3.01 -0.31
N HIS A 162 -3.75 -2.02 -0.29
CA HIS A 162 -2.46 -2.14 0.39
C HIS A 162 -2.41 -1.41 1.73
N ASP A 163 -1.92 -2.12 2.75
CA ASP A 163 -1.54 -1.56 4.05
C ASP A 163 -0.11 -0.99 3.98
N PRO A 164 0.12 0.29 4.33
CA PRO A 164 1.45 0.90 4.20
C PRO A 164 2.45 0.45 5.27
N HIS A 165 2.08 -0.34 6.28
CA HIS A 165 3.03 -0.85 7.26
C HIS A 165 3.30 -2.34 7.07
N GLY A 166 2.31 -3.17 7.37
CA GLY A 166 2.43 -4.62 7.37
C GLY A 166 1.18 -5.25 7.93
N VAL A 167 0.96 -6.51 7.61
CA VAL A 167 -0.33 -7.15 7.87
C VAL A 167 -0.13 -8.32 8.82
N VAL A 168 -0.79 -8.25 9.98
CA VAL A 168 -0.75 -9.34 10.96
C VAL A 168 -1.55 -10.52 10.40
N ASP A 169 -0.95 -11.71 10.39
CA ASP A 169 -1.69 -12.93 10.11
C ASP A 169 -2.51 -13.34 11.34
N ASN A 170 -3.82 -13.17 11.25
CA ASN A 170 -4.79 -13.63 12.24
C ASN A 170 -5.70 -14.73 11.69
N GLY A 171 -5.33 -15.33 10.56
CA GLY A 171 -6.13 -16.34 9.86
C GLY A 171 -7.42 -15.80 9.20
N MET A 172 -7.63 -14.48 9.15
CA MET A 172 -8.75 -13.85 8.45
C MET A 172 -8.29 -13.29 7.11
N SER A 173 -9.20 -13.05 6.16
CA SER A 173 -8.95 -12.28 4.90
C SER A 173 -7.80 -12.70 3.97
N GLY A 174 -7.12 -13.82 4.25
CA GLY A 174 -6.32 -14.57 3.28
C GLY A 174 -4.82 -14.48 3.46
N SER A 175 -4.08 -14.52 2.34
CA SER A 175 -2.62 -14.73 2.36
C SER A 175 -1.83 -13.53 2.88
N HIS A 176 -2.37 -12.32 2.77
CA HIS A 176 -1.73 -11.07 3.23
C HIS A 176 -0.32 -10.80 2.69
N THR A 177 0.10 -11.48 1.63
CA THR A 177 1.33 -11.15 0.92
C THR A 177 1.15 -9.85 0.16
N HIS A 178 2.27 -9.24 -0.24
CA HIS A 178 2.27 -7.97 -0.98
C HIS A 178 1.50 -6.82 -0.28
N LEU A 179 1.44 -6.83 1.06
CA LEU A 179 0.72 -5.85 1.88
C LEU A 179 -0.79 -5.82 1.64
N ILE A 180 -1.39 -6.85 1.04
CA ILE A 180 -2.81 -6.86 0.73
C ILE A 180 -3.63 -7.06 2.01
N ASN A 181 -4.37 -6.00 2.37
CA ASN A 181 -5.31 -5.92 3.49
C ASN A 181 -6.36 -4.87 3.13
N PHE A 182 -7.50 -5.31 2.63
CA PHE A 182 -8.48 -4.43 2.00
C PHE A 182 -9.04 -3.38 2.96
N ASP A 183 -9.26 -2.17 2.44
CA ASP A 183 -10.12 -1.16 3.04
C ASP A 183 -11.58 -1.62 2.93
N ILE A 184 -12.20 -1.98 4.05
CA ILE A 184 -13.56 -2.54 4.07
C ILE A 184 -14.65 -1.49 3.88
N THR A 185 -14.29 -0.21 3.84
CA THR A 185 -15.21 0.86 3.41
C THR A 185 -15.33 0.94 1.88
N ILE A 186 -14.37 0.37 1.14
CA ILE A 186 -14.33 0.34 -0.33
C ILE A 186 -14.62 -1.08 -0.86
N ALA A 187 -13.91 -2.08 -0.34
CA ALA A 187 -14.03 -3.48 -0.76
C ALA A 187 -14.83 -4.28 0.26
N THR A 188 -16.01 -4.75 -0.15
CA THR A 188 -16.93 -5.50 0.70
C THR A 188 -16.83 -7.00 0.45
N THR A 189 -17.40 -7.80 1.34
CA THR A 189 -17.30 -9.27 1.26
C THR A 189 -18.31 -9.89 0.29
N ILE A 190 -17.98 -11.08 -0.22
CA ILE A 190 -18.92 -11.98 -0.92
C ILE A 190 -19.32 -13.09 0.02
N SER A 191 -20.63 -13.29 0.22
CA SER A 191 -21.19 -14.41 0.98
C SER A 191 -20.65 -15.76 0.47
N PRO A 192 -20.25 -16.70 1.36
CA PRO A 192 -20.42 -16.67 2.82
C PRO A 192 -19.23 -16.10 3.60
N ASN A 193 -18.27 -15.43 2.94
CA ASN A 193 -17.11 -14.89 3.63
C ASN A 193 -17.52 -13.75 4.58
N LEU A 194 -16.77 -13.59 5.67
CA LEU A 194 -16.95 -12.49 6.62
C LEU A 194 -16.16 -11.23 6.22
N TYR A 195 -15.11 -11.40 5.43
CA TYR A 195 -14.21 -10.34 4.98
C TYR A 195 -13.92 -10.47 3.48
N PRO A 196 -13.55 -9.39 2.77
CA PRO A 196 -12.89 -9.51 1.47
C PRO A 196 -11.60 -10.32 1.64
N PHE A 197 -11.29 -11.17 0.66
CA PHE A 197 -10.22 -12.16 0.80
C PHE A 197 -9.29 -12.15 -0.41
N PHE A 198 -7.99 -12.24 -0.15
CA PHE A 198 -6.96 -12.39 -1.17
C PHE A 198 -6.20 -13.71 -0.99
N THR A 199 -6.05 -14.48 -2.07
CA THR A 199 -5.23 -15.70 -2.08
C THR A 199 -4.04 -15.48 -2.99
N ASP A 200 -2.83 -15.61 -2.44
CA ASP A 200 -1.60 -15.69 -3.21
C ASP A 200 -1.44 -17.10 -3.79
N THR A 201 -1.23 -17.21 -5.10
CA THR A 201 -1.04 -18.49 -5.79
C THR A 201 0.38 -18.69 -6.32
N GLY A 202 1.32 -17.80 -5.97
CA GLY A 202 2.71 -17.84 -6.39
C GLY A 202 3.08 -16.67 -7.32
N GLY A 203 4.20 -16.80 -8.04
CA GLY A 203 4.83 -15.70 -8.78
C GLY A 203 3.87 -14.83 -9.59
N ARG A 204 3.68 -13.58 -9.13
CA ARG A 204 2.81 -12.54 -9.71
C ARG A 204 1.37 -12.99 -9.96
N SER A 205 0.91 -13.96 -9.17
CA SER A 205 -0.39 -14.57 -9.35
C SER A 205 -1.21 -14.61 -8.07
N GLY A 206 -2.52 -14.46 -8.20
CA GLY A 206 -3.43 -14.60 -7.06
C GLY A 206 -4.89 -14.57 -7.47
N SER A 207 -5.76 -14.50 -6.46
CA SER A 207 -7.20 -14.34 -6.65
C SER A 207 -7.83 -13.53 -5.53
N CYS A 208 -8.92 -12.84 -5.86
CA CYS A 208 -9.69 -12.04 -4.90
C CYS A 208 -11.13 -12.59 -4.80
N MET A 209 -11.65 -12.60 -3.57
CA MET A 209 -13.04 -12.90 -3.21
C MET A 209 -13.65 -11.70 -2.49
N LEU A 210 -14.23 -10.76 -3.25
CA LEU A 210 -14.75 -9.48 -2.74
C LEU A 210 -15.68 -8.80 -3.74
N VAL A 211 -16.48 -7.83 -3.29
CA VAL A 211 -17.18 -6.87 -4.16
C VAL A 211 -16.52 -5.51 -4.04
N CYS A 212 -16.09 -4.93 -5.17
CA CYS A 212 -15.49 -3.59 -5.23
C CYS A 212 -16.12 -2.81 -6.39
N HIS A 213 -16.55 -1.57 -6.14
CA HIS A 213 -17.27 -0.72 -7.11
C HIS A 213 -18.42 -1.43 -7.86
N GLY A 214 -19.17 -2.28 -7.14
CA GLY A 214 -20.28 -3.05 -7.70
C GLY A 214 -19.88 -4.28 -8.53
N ILE A 215 -18.58 -4.53 -8.71
CA ILE A 215 -18.06 -5.70 -9.41
C ILE A 215 -17.73 -6.80 -8.41
N SER A 216 -18.35 -7.96 -8.61
CA SER A 216 -18.05 -9.18 -7.85
C SER A 216 -16.80 -9.85 -8.40
N HIS A 217 -15.79 -10.00 -7.55
CA HIS A 217 -14.61 -10.82 -7.80
C HIS A 217 -14.81 -12.14 -7.07
N SER A 218 -15.24 -13.17 -7.79
CA SER A 218 -15.57 -14.48 -7.21
C SER A 218 -14.45 -15.50 -7.43
N GLY A 219 -13.21 -15.13 -7.10
CA GLY A 219 -12.04 -16.00 -7.25
C GLY A 219 -11.47 -15.97 -8.66
N TYR A 220 -11.61 -14.84 -9.38
CA TYR A 220 -10.92 -14.65 -10.64
C TYR A 220 -9.41 -14.80 -10.43
N SER A 221 -8.78 -15.59 -11.30
CA SER A 221 -7.33 -15.73 -11.33
C SER A 221 -6.71 -14.54 -12.03
N TYR A 222 -5.66 -14.02 -11.44
CA TYR A 222 -4.77 -12.99 -11.98
C TYR A 222 -3.43 -13.69 -12.23
N PRO A 223 -3.12 -14.08 -13.48
CA PRO A 223 -1.88 -14.78 -13.82
C PRO A 223 -0.71 -13.86 -14.15
#